data_AF-X0VRW1-F1
#
_entry.id   AF-X0VRW1-F1
#
_cell.length_a   1.000
_cell.length_b   1.000
_cell.length_c   1.000
_cell.angle_alpha   90.00
_cell.angle_beta   90.00
_cell.angle_gamma   90.00
#
_symmetry.space_group_name_H-M   'P 1'
#
loop_
_entity.id
_entity.type
_entity.pdbx_description
1 polymer ?
#
loop_
_entity_poly.entity_id
_entity_poly.type
_entity_poly.pdbx_seq_one_letter_code
_entity_poly.pdbx_strand_id
1 'polypeptide(L)'
;VIDTPGLHCLYIHSEEELIVRDMIFKETPDIIIQCIDANQLKQSLTLTADLLELGIPMVISLNAIDETAKKGIWIDSTGLSRFLGVPVIESIAINGLGTRELKAAINKARRGKCNLRYGEIIDDGISAIECSLPADISFKRKTAILLMLNDPFLADYLTKEYGRQKVAQLTEQVSRIRQQFNGHFGRALNNKRSRWADDIVENTTRKQKITPGQFSAAFGRLSRHPIFGIPILFMVILMMYLLVVNVANVITGWMNQILW
;
A
#
# COMPACT_ATOMS: atom_id res chain seq x y z
N VAL A 1 -10.54 16.50 -10.49
CA VAL A 1 -10.16 15.26 -9.77
C VAL A 1 -9.90 14.22 -10.83
N ILE A 2 -8.70 13.67 -10.87
CA ILE A 2 -8.32 12.62 -11.81
C ILE A 2 -8.20 11.34 -11.00
N ASP A 3 -8.90 10.28 -11.42
CA ASP A 3 -8.78 8.97 -10.81
C ASP A 3 -7.67 8.19 -11.54
N THR A 4 -6.77 7.60 -10.76
CA THR A 4 -5.62 6.86 -11.31
C THR A 4 -5.82 5.37 -11.13
N PRO A 5 -5.39 4.55 -12.09
CA PRO A 5 -5.17 3.13 -11.83
C PRO A 5 -4.39 2.87 -10.53
N GLY A 6 -4.63 1.72 -9.91
CA GLY A 6 -3.93 1.31 -8.70
C GLY A 6 -2.41 1.26 -8.93
N LEU A 7 -1.65 1.79 -7.97
CA LEU A 7 -0.20 1.86 -8.02
C LEU A 7 0.40 1.17 -6.80
N HIS A 8 1.50 0.45 -6.95
CA HIS A 8 2.24 -0.13 -5.82
C HIS A 8 3.52 0.64 -5.49
N CYS A 9 4.19 1.21 -6.49
CA CYS A 9 5.37 2.06 -6.32
C CYS A 9 5.58 2.96 -7.55
N LEU A 10 6.39 4.01 -7.40
CA LEU A 10 6.71 4.94 -8.52
C LEU A 10 7.90 4.47 -9.38
N TYR A 11 8.60 3.42 -8.95
CA TYR A 11 9.54 2.71 -9.80
C TYR A 11 8.77 1.63 -10.56
N ILE A 12 8.70 1.76 -11.87
CA ILE A 12 7.65 1.13 -12.67
C ILE A 12 8.00 -0.31 -13.02
N HIS A 13 7.06 -1.22 -12.80
CA HIS A 13 7.19 -2.63 -13.19
C HIS A 13 6.17 -3.03 -14.27
N SER A 14 5.17 -2.19 -14.58
CA SER A 14 4.18 -2.43 -15.64
C SER A 14 3.83 -1.17 -16.43
N GLU A 15 3.26 -1.33 -17.63
CA GLU A 15 2.82 -0.20 -18.46
C GLU A 15 1.69 0.61 -17.81
N GLU A 16 0.81 -0.03 -17.03
CA GLU A 16 -0.28 0.64 -16.31
C GLU A 16 0.26 1.60 -15.25
N GLU A 17 1.26 1.17 -14.48
CA GLU A 17 1.92 2.01 -13.49
C GLU A 17 2.64 3.20 -14.17
N LEU A 18 3.19 2.98 -15.38
CA LEU A 18 3.86 4.03 -16.15
C LEU A 18 2.91 5.19 -16.46
N ILE A 19 1.67 4.88 -16.86
CA ILE A 19 0.65 5.89 -17.19
C ILE A 19 0.38 6.78 -15.97
N VAL A 20 0.22 6.20 -14.79
CA VAL A 20 -0.02 6.94 -13.55
C VAL A 20 1.15 7.87 -13.23
N ARG A 21 2.39 7.37 -13.34
CA ARG A 21 3.57 8.19 -13.08
C ARG A 21 3.73 9.32 -14.09
N ASP A 22 3.56 9.04 -15.38
CA ASP A 22 3.62 10.04 -16.44
C ASP A 22 2.60 11.15 -16.19
N MET A 23 1.39 10.78 -15.76
CA MET A 23 0.35 11.73 -15.40
C MET A 23 0.79 12.61 -14.22
N ILE A 24 1.34 12.03 -13.15
CA ILE A 24 1.86 12.79 -11.99
C ILE A 24 2.95 13.77 -12.43
N PHE A 25 3.89 13.33 -13.27
CA PHE A 25 5.03 14.15 -13.72
C PHE A 25 4.62 15.26 -14.71
N LYS A 26 3.64 15.00 -15.58
CA LYS A 26 3.16 15.96 -16.58
C LYS A 26 2.16 16.97 -16.00
N GLU A 27 1.15 16.48 -15.27
CA GLU A 27 0.07 17.32 -14.75
C GLU A 27 0.48 18.08 -13.49
N THR A 28 1.51 17.61 -12.78
CA THR A 28 2.03 18.23 -11.54
C THR A 28 0.92 18.55 -10.53
N PRO A 29 0.24 17.54 -9.98
CA PRO A 29 -0.97 17.75 -9.19
C PRO A 29 -0.72 18.59 -7.93
N ASP A 30 -1.67 19.45 -7.58
CA ASP A 30 -1.59 20.29 -6.38
C ASP A 30 -1.72 19.49 -5.07
N ILE A 31 -2.54 18.42 -5.11
CA ILE A 31 -2.87 17.60 -3.95
C ILE A 31 -2.99 16.13 -4.37
N ILE A 32 -2.42 15.22 -3.57
CA ILE A 32 -2.64 13.78 -3.68
C ILE A 32 -3.64 13.33 -2.61
N ILE A 33 -4.67 12.59 -3.01
CA ILE A 33 -5.53 11.84 -2.10
C ILE A 33 -5.14 10.38 -2.20
N GLN A 34 -4.47 9.85 -1.18
CA GLN A 34 -4.06 8.45 -1.15
C GLN A 34 -5.09 7.62 -0.39
N CYS A 35 -5.74 6.70 -1.08
CA CYS A 35 -6.64 5.71 -0.47
C CYS A 35 -5.81 4.51 0.00
N ILE A 36 -5.82 4.24 1.30
CA ILE A 36 -5.06 3.15 1.93
C ILE A 36 -6.04 2.13 2.51
N ASP A 37 -5.82 0.85 2.23
CA ASP A 37 -6.54 -0.25 2.87
C ASP A 37 -5.87 -0.57 4.23
N ALA A 38 -6.64 -0.45 5.31
CA ALA A 38 -6.21 -0.77 6.66
C ALA A 38 -5.70 -2.22 6.80
N ASN A 39 -6.22 -3.17 6.03
CA ASN A 39 -5.77 -4.56 6.05
C ASN A 39 -4.36 -4.75 5.47
N GLN A 40 -3.93 -3.84 4.58
CA GLN A 40 -2.67 -3.89 3.85
C GLN A 40 -1.76 -2.69 4.20
N LEU A 41 -1.90 -2.17 5.43
CA LEU A 41 -1.27 -0.93 5.87
C LEU A 41 0.23 -0.84 5.53
N LYS A 42 1.02 -1.89 5.79
CA LYS A 42 2.47 -1.91 5.48
C LYS A 42 2.76 -1.66 3.99
N GLN A 43 2.03 -2.34 3.11
CA GLN A 43 2.23 -2.23 1.67
C GLN A 43 1.84 -0.83 1.19
N SER A 44 0.69 -0.33 1.65
CA SER A 44 0.25 1.04 1.35
C SER A 44 1.20 2.11 1.88
N LEU A 45 1.81 1.90 3.06
CA LEU A 45 2.83 2.80 3.59
C LEU A 45 4.11 2.80 2.77
N THR A 46 4.47 1.67 2.15
CA THR A 46 5.61 1.64 1.21
C THR A 46 5.38 2.57 0.02
N LEU A 47 4.17 2.59 -0.55
CA LEU A 47 3.79 3.57 -1.56
C LEU A 47 3.74 5.00 -0.99
N THR A 48 3.27 5.15 0.25
CA THR A 48 3.22 6.45 0.92
C THR A 48 4.61 7.07 1.00
N ALA A 49 5.64 6.30 1.35
CA ALA A 49 7.02 6.76 1.35
C ALA A 49 7.45 7.32 -0.02
N ASP A 50 7.11 6.59 -1.09
CA ASP A 50 7.38 7.00 -2.48
C ASP A 50 6.68 8.31 -2.85
N LEU A 51 5.41 8.46 -2.48
CA LEU A 51 4.62 9.65 -2.78
C LEU A 51 5.05 10.86 -1.95
N LEU A 52 5.49 10.65 -0.70
CA LEU A 52 6.03 11.71 0.15
C LEU A 52 7.33 12.32 -0.42
N GLU A 53 8.12 11.55 -1.16
CA GLU A 53 9.32 12.04 -1.86
C GLU A 53 9.02 13.00 -3.01
N LEU A 54 7.78 13.03 -3.52
CA LEU A 54 7.35 14.02 -4.50
C LEU A 54 7.20 15.41 -3.86
N GLY A 55 7.03 15.50 -2.53
CA GLY A 55 6.83 16.77 -1.84
C GLY A 55 5.51 17.46 -2.17
N ILE A 56 4.53 16.73 -2.72
CA ILE A 56 3.19 17.23 -3.02
C ILE A 56 2.34 17.18 -1.74
N PRO A 57 1.53 18.20 -1.45
CA PRO A 57 0.54 18.14 -0.38
C PRO A 57 -0.35 16.90 -0.51
N MET A 58 -0.57 16.20 0.60
CA MET A 58 -1.31 14.93 0.59
C MET A 58 -2.35 14.87 1.70
N VAL A 59 -3.41 14.10 1.44
CA VAL A 59 -4.38 13.61 2.42
C VAL A 59 -4.51 12.10 2.26
N ILE A 60 -4.57 11.36 3.36
CA ILE A 60 -4.75 9.92 3.37
C ILE A 60 -6.18 9.58 3.78
N SER A 61 -6.84 8.75 2.99
CA SER A 61 -8.09 8.09 3.34
C SER A 61 -7.78 6.67 3.80
N LEU A 62 -7.86 6.39 5.09
CA LEU A 62 -7.64 5.07 5.68
C LEU A 62 -8.97 4.29 5.68
N ASN A 63 -9.12 3.39 4.71
CA ASN A 63 -10.32 2.61 4.46
C ASN A 63 -10.31 1.26 5.21
N ALA A 64 -11.48 0.64 5.38
CA ALA A 64 -11.66 -0.72 5.91
C ALA A 64 -11.18 -0.93 7.38
N ILE A 65 -11.29 0.11 8.22
CA ILE A 65 -10.95 0.02 9.65
C ILE A 65 -11.88 -0.93 10.43
N ASP A 66 -13.12 -1.07 9.99
CA ASP A 66 -14.08 -1.99 10.61
C ASP A 66 -13.66 -3.46 10.41
N GLU A 67 -13.05 -3.78 9.28
CA GLU A 67 -12.53 -5.12 8.99
C GLU A 67 -11.30 -5.47 9.83
N THR A 68 -10.38 -4.52 10.02
CA THR A 68 -9.21 -4.72 10.87
C THR A 68 -9.60 -4.85 12.34
N ALA A 69 -10.59 -4.06 12.80
CA ALA A 69 -11.16 -4.19 14.13
C ALA A 69 -11.75 -5.60 14.38
N LYS A 70 -12.47 -6.18 13.41
CA LYS A 70 -12.97 -7.58 13.46
C LYS A 70 -11.85 -8.62 13.54
N LYS A 71 -10.62 -8.28 13.17
CA LYS A 71 -9.41 -9.13 13.27
C LYS A 71 -8.59 -8.83 14.53
N GLY A 72 -9.02 -7.89 15.36
CA GLY A 72 -8.35 -7.50 16.61
C GLY A 72 -7.17 -6.59 16.35
N ILE A 73 -7.14 -5.94 15.20
CA ILE A 73 -6.09 -5.03 14.80
C ILE A 73 -6.70 -3.62 14.88
N TRP A 74 -6.21 -2.82 15.82
CA TRP A 74 -6.58 -1.43 15.94
C TRP A 74 -5.46 -0.55 15.38
N ILE A 75 -5.83 0.45 14.57
CA ILE A 75 -4.91 1.38 13.93
C ILE A 75 -5.16 2.78 14.50
N ASP A 76 -4.12 3.40 15.04
CA ASP A 76 -4.11 4.78 15.50
C ASP A 76 -3.98 5.74 14.31
N SER A 77 -5.11 6.14 13.72
CA SER A 77 -5.15 7.11 12.61
C SER A 77 -4.55 8.46 13.01
N THR A 78 -4.71 8.89 14.26
CA THR A 78 -4.16 10.16 14.77
C THR A 78 -2.65 10.07 14.93
N GLY A 79 -2.15 8.96 15.47
CA GLY A 79 -0.72 8.65 15.54
C GLY A 79 -0.10 8.58 14.15
N LEU A 80 -0.77 7.91 13.21
CA LEU A 80 -0.35 7.83 11.82
C LEU A 80 -0.26 9.21 11.16
N SER A 81 -1.27 10.06 11.36
CA SER A 81 -1.28 11.44 10.87
C SER A 81 -0.10 12.25 11.43
N ARG A 82 0.22 12.08 12.71
CA ARG A 82 1.36 12.77 13.36
C ARG A 82 2.70 12.29 12.80
N PHE A 83 2.87 10.98 12.60
CA PHE A 83 4.09 10.38 12.05
C PHE A 83 4.35 10.85 10.61
N LEU A 84 3.33 10.74 9.76
CA LEU A 84 3.42 11.10 8.34
C LEU A 84 3.38 12.61 8.11
N GLY A 85 2.87 13.38 9.06
CA GLY A 85 2.71 14.84 8.93
C GLY A 85 1.61 15.26 7.95
N VAL A 86 0.75 14.34 7.55
CA VAL A 86 -0.39 14.56 6.63
C VAL A 86 -1.70 14.23 7.33
N PRO A 87 -2.83 14.86 6.97
CA PRO A 87 -4.13 14.47 7.48
C PRO A 87 -4.45 13.02 7.10
N VAL A 88 -4.84 12.20 8.08
CA VAL A 88 -5.34 10.84 7.88
C VAL A 88 -6.79 10.81 8.33
N ILE A 89 -7.69 10.45 7.42
CA ILE A 89 -9.13 10.39 7.65
C ILE A 89 -9.57 8.95 7.52
N GLU A 90 -10.22 8.44 8.56
CA GLU A 90 -10.86 7.13 8.55
C GLU A 90 -12.08 7.16 7.61
N SER A 91 -12.19 6.16 6.74
CA SER A 91 -13.35 6.04 5.85
C SER A 91 -13.84 4.60 5.72
N ILE A 92 -15.11 4.45 5.37
CA ILE A 92 -15.70 3.17 4.96
C ILE A 92 -16.37 3.42 3.62
N ALA A 93 -15.64 3.15 2.54
CA ALA A 93 -16.06 3.49 1.18
C ALA A 93 -17.45 2.93 0.83
N ILE A 94 -17.74 1.70 1.26
CA ILE A 94 -19.01 1.00 0.99
C ILE A 94 -20.22 1.72 1.63
N ASN A 95 -20.01 2.36 2.79
CA ASN A 95 -21.08 3.01 3.55
C ASN A 95 -21.08 4.54 3.39
N GLY A 96 -20.20 5.09 2.55
CA GLY A 96 -20.03 6.55 2.37
C GLY A 96 -19.56 7.30 3.63
N LEU A 97 -19.09 6.58 4.64
CA LEU A 97 -18.65 7.16 5.92
C LEU A 97 -17.24 7.73 5.75
N GLY A 98 -17.01 8.94 6.27
CA GLY A 98 -15.72 9.64 6.17
C GLY A 98 -15.58 10.56 4.95
N THR A 99 -16.53 10.55 3.99
CA THR A 99 -16.43 11.37 2.77
C THR A 99 -16.52 12.87 3.07
N ARG A 100 -17.33 13.28 4.06
CA ARG A 100 -17.47 14.69 4.44
C ARG A 100 -16.19 15.20 5.10
N GLU A 101 -15.63 14.38 5.99
CA GLU A 101 -14.39 14.62 6.70
C GLU A 101 -13.23 14.68 5.71
N LEU A 102 -13.19 13.77 4.73
CA LEU A 102 -12.19 13.76 3.67
C LEU A 102 -12.25 15.04 2.82
N LYS A 103 -13.45 15.47 2.41
CA LYS A 103 -13.63 16.74 1.69
C LYS A 103 -13.11 17.95 2.49
N ALA A 104 -13.38 17.98 3.80
CA ALA A 104 -12.86 19.04 4.66
C ALA A 104 -11.32 18.95 4.84
N ALA A 105 -10.75 17.75 4.79
CA ALA A 105 -9.32 17.52 4.93
C ALA A 105 -8.52 17.91 3.69
N ILE A 106 -9.10 17.89 2.49
CA ILE A 106 -8.45 18.36 1.25
C ILE A 106 -7.92 19.79 1.41
N ASN A 107 -8.72 20.70 1.97
CA ASN A 107 -8.30 22.08 2.23
C ASN A 107 -7.20 22.20 3.30
N LYS A 108 -6.96 21.12 4.05
CA LYS A 108 -5.92 21.02 5.07
C LYS A 108 -4.77 20.11 4.63
N ALA A 109 -4.69 19.75 3.35
CA ALA A 109 -3.61 18.94 2.80
C ALA A 109 -2.26 19.56 3.15
N ARG A 110 -1.29 18.71 3.53
CA ARG A 110 0.05 19.16 3.91
C ARG A 110 1.09 18.32 3.21
N ARG A 111 2.25 18.93 2.95
CA ARG A 111 3.43 18.17 2.56
C ARG A 111 3.83 17.31 3.77
N GLY A 112 3.87 16.01 3.56
CA GLY A 112 4.22 15.10 4.65
C GLY A 112 5.70 15.16 5.02
N LYS A 113 6.01 14.58 6.18
CA LYS A 113 7.37 14.44 6.69
C LYS A 113 7.97 13.16 6.15
N CYS A 114 8.83 13.26 5.14
CA CYS A 114 9.64 12.13 4.69
C CYS A 114 10.99 12.13 5.43
N ASN A 115 11.05 11.50 6.61
CA ASN A 115 12.30 11.32 7.35
C ASN A 115 13.09 10.07 6.88
N LEU A 116 12.80 9.58 5.67
CA LEU A 116 13.43 8.39 5.13
C LEU A 116 14.87 8.73 4.70
N ARG A 117 15.83 8.16 5.42
CA ARG A 117 17.26 8.23 5.09
C ARG A 117 17.72 6.88 4.56
N TYR A 118 18.39 6.91 3.41
CA TYR A 118 18.88 5.70 2.76
C TYR A 118 20.30 5.32 3.20
N GLY A 119 20.98 6.25 3.88
CA GLY A 119 22.37 6.11 4.32
C GLY A 119 23.25 7.07 3.55
N GLU A 120 24.39 7.45 4.14
CA GLU A 120 25.24 8.56 3.67
C GLU A 120 25.57 8.49 2.18
N ILE A 121 26.11 7.36 1.69
CA ILE A 121 26.47 7.19 0.28
C ILE A 121 25.28 7.41 -0.66
N ILE A 122 24.09 6.92 -0.29
CA ILE A 122 22.89 7.04 -1.13
C ILE A 122 22.33 8.46 -1.04
N ASP A 123 22.20 9.01 0.17
CA ASP A 123 21.65 10.35 0.40
C ASP A 123 22.54 11.45 -0.20
N ASP A 124 23.86 11.30 -0.11
CA ASP A 124 24.83 12.20 -0.75
C ASP A 124 24.78 12.07 -2.28
N GLY A 125 24.63 10.85 -2.78
CA GLY A 125 24.43 10.57 -4.20
C GLY A 125 23.18 11.22 -4.76
N ILE A 126 22.05 11.10 -4.06
CA ILE A 126 20.79 11.76 -4.40
C ILE A 126 21.00 13.28 -4.45
N SER A 127 21.61 13.85 -3.41
CA SER A 127 21.85 15.31 -3.31
C SER A 127 22.76 15.82 -4.43
N ALA A 128 23.79 15.07 -4.79
CA ALA A 128 24.69 15.41 -5.90
C ALA A 128 23.96 15.41 -7.26
N ILE A 129 23.03 14.49 -7.48
CA ILE A 129 22.22 14.45 -8.70
C ILE A 129 21.18 15.58 -8.70
N GLU A 130 20.53 15.85 -7.56
CA GLU A 130 19.60 16.97 -7.40
C GLU A 130 20.22 18.32 -7.80
N CYS A 131 21.49 18.55 -7.45
CA CYS A 131 22.24 19.75 -7.84
C CYS A 131 22.54 19.83 -9.35
N SER A 132 22.71 18.69 -10.01
CA SER A 132 22.99 18.60 -11.45
C SER A 132 21.73 18.67 -12.32
N LEU A 133 20.56 18.42 -11.73
CA LEU A 133 19.27 18.44 -12.40
C LEU A 133 18.85 19.88 -12.79
N PRO A 134 18.10 20.04 -13.91
CA PRO A 134 17.55 21.33 -14.33
C PRO A 134 16.75 22.04 -13.23
N ALA A 135 16.73 23.37 -13.24
CA ALA A 135 16.09 24.14 -12.16
C ALA A 135 14.56 24.00 -12.15
N ASP A 136 13.98 23.85 -13.33
CA ASP A 136 12.57 23.79 -13.69
C ASP A 136 11.97 22.38 -13.56
N ILE A 137 12.79 21.35 -13.34
CA ILE A 137 12.28 19.99 -13.24
C ILE A 137 11.41 19.79 -11.99
N SER A 138 10.22 19.22 -12.20
CA SER A 138 9.35 18.78 -11.13
C SER A 138 9.96 17.64 -10.33
N PHE A 139 9.71 17.63 -9.02
CA PHE A 139 10.04 16.51 -8.12
C PHE A 139 11.53 16.08 -8.14
N LYS A 140 12.46 17.06 -8.12
CA LYS A 140 13.93 16.84 -8.18
C LYS A 140 14.43 15.63 -7.40
N ARG A 141 14.03 15.50 -6.13
CA ARG A 141 14.42 14.39 -5.27
C ARG A 141 13.98 13.04 -5.82
N LYS A 142 12.71 12.93 -6.21
CA LYS A 142 12.16 11.68 -6.77
C LYS A 142 12.82 11.35 -8.10
N THR A 143 13.04 12.34 -8.94
CA THR A 143 13.76 12.20 -10.22
C THR A 143 15.18 11.70 -10.01
N ALA A 144 15.92 12.26 -9.05
CA ALA A 144 17.26 11.80 -8.69
C ALA A 144 17.26 10.33 -8.23
N ILE A 145 16.31 9.95 -7.37
CA ILE A 145 16.17 8.56 -6.90
C ILE A 145 15.89 7.60 -8.07
N LEU A 146 14.96 7.96 -8.96
CA LEU A 146 14.62 7.13 -10.13
C LEU A 146 15.80 7.00 -11.11
N LEU A 147 16.58 8.07 -11.30
CA LEU A 147 17.84 8.01 -12.06
C LEU A 147 18.84 7.06 -11.42
N MET A 148 19.01 7.10 -10.09
CA MET A 148 19.88 6.16 -9.38
C MET A 148 19.41 4.70 -9.46
N LEU A 149 18.09 4.49 -9.64
CA LEU A 149 17.52 3.18 -9.91
C LEU A 149 17.68 2.73 -11.38
N ASN A 150 18.30 3.55 -12.23
CA ASN A 150 18.38 3.34 -13.68
C ASN A 150 17.01 3.15 -14.35
N ASP A 151 16.02 3.97 -13.99
CA ASP A 151 14.70 3.90 -14.63
C ASP A 151 14.80 4.22 -16.14
N PRO A 152 14.46 3.27 -17.03
CA PRO A 152 14.67 3.43 -18.46
C PRO A 152 13.73 4.48 -19.07
N PHE A 153 12.48 4.53 -18.61
CA PHE A 153 11.48 5.46 -19.14
C PHE A 153 11.78 6.90 -18.75
N LEU A 154 12.32 7.12 -17.54
CA LEU A 154 12.72 8.45 -17.10
C LEU A 154 13.88 9.00 -17.94
N ALA A 155 14.86 8.17 -18.30
CA ALA A 155 15.98 8.58 -19.14
C ALA A 155 15.51 9.05 -20.52
N ASP A 156 14.53 8.36 -21.11
CA ASP A 156 13.92 8.73 -22.38
C ASP A 156 13.14 10.05 -22.28
N TYR A 157 12.36 10.24 -21.21
CA TYR A 157 11.65 11.49 -20.94
C TYR A 157 12.62 12.67 -20.82
N LEU A 158 13.67 12.55 -20.00
CA LEU A 158 14.66 13.61 -19.83
C LEU A 158 15.43 13.90 -21.12
N THR A 159 15.65 12.89 -21.96
CA THR A 159 16.36 13.06 -23.24
C THR A 159 15.53 13.89 -24.22
N LYS A 160 14.20 13.70 -24.22
CA LYS A 160 13.27 14.48 -25.04
C LYS A 160 13.16 15.93 -24.57
N GLU A 161 13.08 16.16 -23.27
CA GLU A 161 12.90 17.51 -22.69
C GLU A 161 14.19 18.33 -22.62
N TYR A 162 15.31 17.72 -22.18
CA TYR A 162 16.54 18.45 -21.84
C TYR A 162 17.74 18.09 -22.74
N GLY A 163 17.56 17.17 -23.68
CA GLY A 163 18.57 16.78 -24.65
C GLY A 163 19.55 15.69 -24.18
N ARG A 164 20.03 14.91 -25.16
CA ARG A 164 20.84 13.70 -24.94
C ARG A 164 22.16 13.95 -24.22
N GLN A 165 22.81 15.09 -24.47
CA GLN A 165 24.11 15.39 -23.87
C GLN A 165 24.01 15.57 -22.35
N LYS A 166 22.97 16.27 -21.88
CA LYS A 166 22.76 16.50 -20.44
C LYS A 166 22.40 15.20 -19.72
N VAL A 167 21.55 14.38 -20.32
CA VAL A 167 21.19 13.07 -19.76
C VAL A 167 22.40 12.14 -19.73
N ALA A 168 23.26 12.13 -20.75
CA ALA A 168 24.49 11.35 -20.74
C ALA A 168 25.41 11.73 -19.58
N GLN A 169 25.57 13.03 -19.29
CA GLN A 169 26.34 13.51 -18.12
C GLN A 169 25.73 13.04 -16.79
N LEU A 170 24.41 13.13 -16.65
CA LEU A 170 23.70 12.66 -15.46
C LEU A 170 23.86 11.15 -15.26
N THR A 171 23.70 10.36 -16.32
CA THR A 171 23.86 8.90 -16.28
C THR A 171 25.29 8.49 -15.95
N GLU A 172 26.30 9.22 -16.45
CA GLU A 172 27.70 8.98 -16.09
C GLU A 172 27.94 9.29 -14.61
N GLN A 173 27.41 10.41 -14.10
CA GLN A 173 27.49 10.77 -12.68
C GLN A 173 26.82 9.71 -11.80
N VAL A 174 25.62 9.25 -12.16
CA VAL A 174 24.91 8.15 -11.48
C VAL A 174 25.76 6.89 -11.45
N SER A 175 26.36 6.51 -12.58
CA SER A 175 27.21 5.31 -12.69
C SER A 175 28.40 5.38 -11.72
N ARG A 176 29.08 6.53 -11.66
CA ARG A 176 30.22 6.75 -10.72
C ARG A 176 29.79 6.62 -9.26
N ILE A 177 28.67 7.22 -8.88
CA ILE A 177 28.14 7.13 -7.51
C ILE A 177 27.78 5.67 -7.17
N ARG A 178 27.13 4.96 -8.09
CA ARG A 178 26.74 3.55 -7.87
C ARG A 178 27.95 2.63 -7.72
N GLN A 179 29.07 2.90 -8.38
CA GLN A 179 30.31 2.14 -8.22
C GLN A 179 30.92 2.24 -6.82
N GLN A 180 30.63 3.32 -6.08
CA GLN A 180 31.06 3.48 -4.68
C GLN A 180 30.23 2.62 -3.72
N PHE A 181 29.06 2.12 -4.16
CA PHE A 181 28.15 1.34 -3.35
C PHE A 181 28.40 -0.16 -3.50
N ASN A 182 28.80 -0.81 -2.41
CA ASN A 182 28.96 -2.27 -2.37
C ASN A 182 27.59 -2.96 -2.25
N GLY A 183 27.04 -3.43 -3.37
CA GLY A 183 25.85 -4.29 -3.42
C GLY A 183 24.76 -3.80 -4.38
N HIS A 184 23.55 -4.35 -4.24
CA HIS A 184 22.44 -4.02 -5.13
C HIS A 184 21.66 -2.79 -4.63
N PHE A 185 21.89 -1.64 -5.27
CA PHE A 185 21.31 -0.34 -4.89
C PHE A 185 19.78 -0.39 -4.67
N GLY A 186 19.01 -0.90 -5.65
CA GLY A 186 17.55 -0.96 -5.53
C GLY A 186 17.06 -1.82 -4.37
N ARG A 187 17.82 -2.86 -3.99
CA ARG A 187 17.48 -3.71 -2.83
C ARG A 187 17.72 -2.95 -1.52
N ALA A 188 18.83 -2.21 -1.44
CA ALA A 188 19.12 -1.39 -0.27
C ALA A 188 18.05 -0.32 -0.04
N LEU A 189 17.63 0.36 -1.12
CA LEU A 189 16.57 1.36 -1.11
C LEU A 189 15.24 0.77 -0.63
N ASN A 190 14.80 -0.33 -1.23
CA ASN A 190 13.55 -0.99 -0.86
C ASN A 190 13.57 -1.54 0.56
N ASN A 191 14.70 -2.06 1.02
CA ASN A 191 14.84 -2.51 2.41
C ASN A 191 14.69 -1.36 3.41
N LYS A 192 15.24 -0.17 3.10
CA LYS A 192 15.10 1.03 3.94
C LYS A 192 13.64 1.51 3.98
N ARG A 193 12.96 1.55 2.83
CA ARG A 193 11.52 1.87 2.75
C ARG A 193 10.66 0.90 3.54
N SER A 194 10.90 -0.39 3.36
CA SER A 194 10.15 -1.45 4.05
C SER A 194 10.32 -1.36 5.57
N ARG A 195 11.55 -1.11 6.05
CA ARG A 195 11.82 -0.86 7.47
C ARG A 195 11.11 0.39 7.99
N TRP A 196 11.15 1.48 7.24
CA TRP A 196 10.42 2.70 7.61
C TRP A 196 8.91 2.46 7.72
N ALA A 197 8.34 1.67 6.82
CA ALA A 197 6.94 1.28 6.90
C ALA A 197 6.68 0.37 8.10
N ASP A 198 7.57 -0.60 8.39
CA ASP A 198 7.49 -1.45 9.57
C ASP A 198 7.50 -0.64 10.87
N ASP A 199 8.42 0.33 11.00
CA ASP A 199 8.54 1.20 12.16
C ASP A 199 7.23 1.98 12.40
N ILE A 200 6.60 2.49 11.35
CA ILE A 200 5.31 3.19 11.47
C ILE A 200 4.22 2.22 11.91
N VAL A 201 4.10 1.07 11.24
CA VAL A 201 3.07 0.07 11.56
C VAL A 201 3.18 -0.38 13.02
N GLU A 202 4.40 -0.63 13.51
CA GLU A 202 4.63 -1.03 14.90
C GLU A 202 4.17 0.06 15.89
N ASN A 203 4.46 1.32 15.58
CA ASN A 203 4.10 2.44 16.45
C ASN A 203 2.60 2.78 16.40
N THR A 204 1.95 2.60 15.24
CA THR A 204 0.55 3.02 15.03
C THR A 204 -0.47 1.89 15.10
N THR A 205 -0.03 0.63 15.22
CA THR A 205 -0.95 -0.51 15.29
C THR A 205 -0.91 -1.13 16.68
N ARG A 206 -2.06 -1.64 17.13
CA ARG A 206 -2.18 -2.45 18.34
C ARG A 206 -2.93 -3.72 18.00
N LYS A 207 -2.34 -4.86 18.38
CA LYS A 207 -2.99 -6.17 18.23
C LYS A 207 -3.62 -6.56 19.56
N GLN A 208 -4.93 -6.64 19.58
CA GLN A 208 -5.70 -7.21 20.67
C GLN A 208 -5.98 -8.69 20.37
N LYS A 209 -5.82 -9.55 21.37
CA LYS A 209 -6.30 -10.93 21.25
C LYS A 209 -7.82 -10.89 21.22
N ILE A 210 -8.42 -11.15 20.05
CA ILE A 210 -9.85 -11.48 20.01
C ILE A 210 -10.00 -12.80 20.72
N THR A 211 -10.67 -12.78 21.86
CA THR A 211 -11.13 -14.01 22.48
C THR A 211 -12.33 -14.48 21.66
N PRO A 212 -12.30 -15.68 21.06
CA PRO A 212 -13.46 -16.21 20.36
C PRO A 212 -14.67 -16.18 21.31
N GLY A 213 -15.85 -15.83 20.79
CA GLY A 213 -17.07 -15.79 21.60
C GLY A 213 -17.27 -17.09 22.38
N GLN A 214 -17.87 -17.02 23.57
CA GLN A 214 -17.95 -18.14 24.52
C GLN A 214 -18.42 -19.45 23.87
N PHE A 215 -19.37 -19.37 22.93
CA PHE A 215 -19.87 -20.52 22.17
C PHE A 215 -18.82 -21.11 21.21
N SER A 216 -18.16 -20.29 20.39
CA SER A 216 -17.11 -20.74 19.46
C SER A 216 -15.90 -21.32 20.20
N ALA A 217 -15.51 -20.69 21.32
CA ALA A 217 -14.45 -21.17 22.19
C ALA A 217 -14.82 -22.52 22.84
N ALA A 218 -16.05 -22.66 23.35
CA ALA A 218 -16.55 -23.89 23.97
C ALA A 218 -16.67 -25.03 22.95
N PHE A 219 -17.28 -24.78 21.78
CA PHE A 219 -17.40 -25.76 20.71
C PHE A 219 -16.03 -26.17 20.18
N GLY A 220 -15.15 -25.21 19.90
CA GLY A 220 -13.78 -25.50 19.45
C GLY A 220 -12.96 -26.29 20.47
N ARG A 221 -13.21 -26.14 21.78
CA ARG A 221 -12.60 -26.96 22.83
C ARG A 221 -13.20 -28.36 22.86
N LEU A 222 -14.52 -28.47 22.76
CA LEU A 222 -15.26 -29.72 22.79
C LEU A 222 -14.90 -30.61 21.59
N SER A 223 -14.84 -30.03 20.39
CA SER A 223 -14.50 -30.73 19.14
C SER A 223 -13.04 -31.20 19.07
N ARG A 224 -12.13 -30.55 19.81
CA ARG A 224 -10.71 -30.96 19.91
C ARG A 224 -10.43 -31.92 21.06
N HIS A 225 -11.44 -32.28 21.86
CA HIS A 225 -11.26 -33.19 22.98
C HIS A 225 -11.15 -34.64 22.47
N PRO A 226 -10.21 -35.47 22.96
CA PRO A 226 -10.01 -36.83 22.46
C PRO A 226 -11.25 -37.73 22.58
N ILE A 227 -12.09 -37.50 23.60
CA ILE A 227 -13.32 -38.30 23.83
C ILE A 227 -14.55 -37.70 23.14
N PHE A 228 -14.71 -36.36 23.13
CA PHE A 228 -15.92 -35.72 22.58
C PHE A 228 -15.78 -35.34 21.10
N GLY A 229 -14.55 -35.24 20.59
CA GLY A 229 -14.28 -34.93 19.18
C GLY A 229 -14.77 -36.01 18.23
N ILE A 230 -14.59 -37.29 18.58
CA ILE A 230 -15.03 -38.43 17.74
C ILE A 230 -16.57 -38.46 17.59
N PRO A 231 -17.38 -38.38 18.67
CA PRO A 231 -18.83 -38.26 18.55
C PRO A 231 -19.29 -37.05 17.74
N ILE A 232 -18.65 -35.88 17.94
CA ILE A 232 -18.98 -34.66 17.19
C ILE A 232 -18.68 -34.85 15.70
N LEU A 233 -17.54 -35.44 15.36
CA LEU A 233 -17.18 -35.74 13.99
C LEU A 233 -18.23 -36.66 13.33
N PHE A 234 -18.63 -37.74 14.00
CA PHE A 234 -19.67 -38.64 13.50
C PHE A 234 -21.02 -37.92 13.32
N MET A 235 -21.39 -37.08 14.28
CA MET A 235 -22.64 -36.31 14.22
C MET A 235 -22.64 -35.32 13.06
N VAL A 236 -21.54 -34.61 12.82
CA VAL A 236 -21.39 -33.69 11.69
C VAL A 236 -21.41 -34.44 10.35
N ILE A 237 -20.74 -35.59 10.26
CA ILE A 237 -20.76 -36.44 9.05
C ILE A 237 -22.18 -36.94 8.78
N LEU A 238 -22.88 -37.46 9.80
CA LEU A 238 -24.25 -37.95 9.67
C LEU A 238 -25.21 -36.84 9.26
N MET A 239 -25.09 -35.66 9.88
CA MET A 239 -25.88 -34.49 9.53
C MET A 239 -25.64 -34.06 8.08
N MET A 240 -24.37 -34.00 7.64
CA MET A 240 -24.03 -33.66 6.25
C MET A 240 -24.60 -34.69 5.27
N TYR A 241 -24.49 -35.99 5.58
CA TYR A 241 -25.07 -37.06 4.78
C TYR A 241 -26.60 -36.92 4.64
N LEU A 242 -27.31 -36.74 5.76
CA LEU A 242 -28.77 -36.58 5.75
C LEU A 242 -29.19 -35.33 5.00
N LEU A 243 -28.44 -34.24 5.11
CA LEU A 243 -28.72 -33.00 4.38
C LEU A 243 -28.56 -33.21 2.87
N VAL A 244 -27.46 -33.84 2.43
CA VAL A 244 -27.24 -34.15 1.00
C VAL A 244 -28.34 -35.05 0.46
N VAL A 245 -28.72 -36.11 1.18
CA VAL A 245 -29.76 -37.04 0.76
C VAL A 245 -31.13 -36.35 0.70
N ASN A 246 -31.48 -35.55 1.70
CA ASN A 246 -32.76 -34.84 1.70
C ASN A 246 -32.84 -33.80 0.57
N VAL A 247 -31.77 -33.05 0.34
CA VAL A 247 -31.72 -32.08 -0.77
C VAL A 247 -31.82 -32.81 -2.11
N ALA A 248 -31.12 -33.93 -2.29
CA ALA A 248 -31.23 -34.76 -3.48
C ALA A 248 -32.66 -35.26 -3.69
N ASN A 249 -33.31 -35.79 -2.65
CA ASN A 249 -34.69 -36.27 -2.72
C ASN A 249 -35.69 -35.16 -3.06
N VAL A 250 -35.52 -33.96 -2.49
CA VAL A 250 -36.35 -32.79 -2.82
C VAL A 250 -36.19 -32.41 -4.30
N ILE A 251 -34.96 -32.37 -4.81
CA ILE A 251 -34.68 -32.08 -6.21
C ILE A 251 -35.26 -33.16 -7.13
N THR A 252 -35.06 -34.43 -6.79
CA THR A 252 -35.64 -35.55 -7.56
C THR A 252 -37.16 -35.50 -7.58
N GLY A 253 -37.79 -35.19 -6.45
CA GLY A 253 -39.25 -35.02 -6.36
C GLY A 253 -39.75 -33.86 -7.21
N TRP A 254 -39.07 -32.72 -7.17
CA TRP A 254 -39.40 -31.55 -8.00
C TRP A 254 -39.23 -31.83 -9.49
N MET A 255 -38.15 -32.51 -9.86
CA MET A 255 -37.86 -32.91 -11.24
C MET A 255 -38.89 -33.91 -11.78
N ASN A 256 -39.34 -34.85 -10.95
CA ASN A 256 -40.40 -35.81 -11.31
C ASN A 256 -41.76 -35.15 -11.52
N GLN A 257 -42.05 -34.00 -10.88
CA GLN A 257 -43.30 -33.26 -11.09
C GLN A 257 -43.29 -32.36 -12.33
N ILE A 258 -42.12 -32.06 -12.89
CA ILE A 258 -41.95 -31.09 -13.98
C ILE A 258 -41.61 -31.78 -15.31
N LEU A 259 -40.82 -32.86 -15.28
CA LEU A 259 -40.37 -33.57 -16.48
C LEU A 259 -41.26 -34.78 -16.84
N TRP A 260 -42.11 -35.23 -15.91
CA TRP A 260 -43.10 -36.29 -16.10
C TRP A 260 -44.47 -35.79 -15.69
#